data_AF-A0A354B442-F1
#
_entry.id   AF-A0A354B442-F1
#
_cell.length_a   1.000
_cell.length_b   1.000
_cell.length_c   1.000
_cell.angle_alpha   90.00
_cell.angle_beta   90.00
_cell.angle_gamma   90.00
#
_symmetry.space_group_name_H-M   'P 1'
#
loop_
_entity.id
_entity.type
_entity.pdbx_description
1 polymer ?
#
loop_
_entity_poly.entity_id
_entity_poly.type
_entity_poly.pdbx_seq_one_letter_code
_entity_poly.pdbx_strand_id
1 'polypeptide(L)' 'MPRVGLIVNDGKNLAVTTGDTIEARLRKAGMEVVRVSSSGGMVGFA' A
#
# COMPACT_ATOMS: atom_id res chain seq x y z
N MET A 1 -15.68 -0.71 7.32
CA MET A 1 -14.50 -1.59 7.37
C MET A 1 -13.32 -0.78 7.91
N PRO A 2 -12.41 -1.35 8.71
CA PRO A 2 -11.17 -0.68 9.10
C PRO A 2 -10.35 -0.32 7.86
N ARG A 3 -9.76 0.88 7.85
CA ARG A 3 -8.96 1.41 6.72
C ARG A 3 -7.48 1.41 7.08
N VAL A 4 -6.63 0.97 6.17
CA VAL A 4 -5.17 0.94 6.32
C VAL A 4 -4.51 1.71 5.18
N GLY A 5 -3.63 2.64 5.53
CA GLY A 5 -2.74 3.28 4.58
C GLY A 5 -1.48 2.43 4.35
N LEU A 6 -1.16 2.13 3.09
CA LEU A 6 0.04 1.40 2.70
C LEU A 6 0.93 2.29 1.84
N ILE A 7 2.04 2.77 2.43
CA ILE A 7 3.03 3.60 1.74
C ILE A 7 4.12 2.69 1.18
N VAL A 8 4.28 2.69 -0.14
CA VAL A 8 5.26 1.84 -0.82
C VAL A 8 6.30 2.68 -1.53
N ASN A 9 7.57 2.40 -1.25
CA ASN A 9 8.70 2.89 -2.05
C ASN A 9 8.79 2.04 -3.33
N ASP A 10 8.21 2.53 -4.40
CA ASP A 10 8.18 1.88 -5.71
C ASP A 10 9.48 1.97 -6.50
N GLY A 11 10.48 2.73 -6.03
CA GLY A 11 11.84 2.69 -6.58
C GLY A 11 12.61 1.41 -6.22
N LYS A 12 12.02 0.49 -5.44
CA LYS A 12 12.65 -0.75 -4.98
C LYS A 12 11.72 -1.95 -5.22
N ASN A 13 12.13 -2.88 -6.08
CA ASN A 13 11.35 -4.09 -6.38
C ASN A 13 10.95 -4.89 -5.14
N LEU A 14 11.85 -5.02 -4.16
CA LEU A 14 11.54 -5.70 -2.89
C LEU A 14 10.42 -5.02 -2.11
N ALA A 15 10.36 -3.69 -2.12
CA ALA A 15 9.31 -2.95 -1.42
C ALA A 15 7.97 -3.09 -2.15
N VAL A 16 7.95 -3.14 -3.48
CA VAL A 16 6.75 -3.41 -4.28
C VAL A 16 6.19 -4.79 -3.94
N THR A 17 7.00 -5.84 -4.05
CA THR A 17 6.55 -7.23 -3.80
C THR A 17 6.13 -7.45 -2.34
N THR A 18 6.82 -6.81 -1.40
CA THR A 18 6.44 -6.81 0.02
C THR A 18 5.10 -6.10 0.23
N GLY A 19 4.92 -4.93 -0.40
CA GLY A 19 3.67 -4.17 -0.36
C GLY A 19 2.49 -4.98 -0.88
N ASP A 20 2.66 -5.67 -2.00
CA ASP A 20 1.62 -6.51 -2.61
C ASP A 20 1.22 -7.66 -1.68
N THR A 21 2.20 -8.28 -1.03
CA THR A 21 1.97 -9.35 -0.04
C THR A 21 1.20 -8.84 1.17
N ILE A 22 1.56 -7.66 1.68
CA ILE A 22 0.88 -7.03 2.82
C ILE A 22 -0.55 -6.67 2.43
N GLU A 23 -0.75 -5.99 1.30
CA GLU A 23 -2.06 -5.59 0.79
C GLU A 23 -2.99 -6.79 0.64
N ALA A 24 -2.52 -7.89 0.04
CA ALA A 24 -3.31 -9.10 -0.14
C ALA A 24 -3.78 -9.69 1.20
N ARG A 25 -2.89 -9.73 2.22
CA ARG A 25 -3.22 -10.23 3.56
C ARG A 25 -4.24 -9.33 4.26
N LEU A 26 -4.09 -8.00 4.14
CA LEU A 26 -5.00 -7.05 4.76
C LEU A 26 -6.39 -7.13 4.13
N ARG A 27 -6.47 -7.19 2.81
CA ARG A 27 -7.75 -7.36 2.08
C ARG A 27 -8.41 -8.70 2.43
N LYS A 28 -7.65 -9.79 2.54
CA LYS A 28 -8.16 -11.11 2.98
C LYS A 28 -8.74 -11.07 4.39
N ALA A 29 -8.23 -10.19 5.26
CA ALA A 29 -8.75 -9.96 6.60
C ALA A 29 -9.95 -8.98 6.65
N GLY A 30 -10.47 -8.55 5.50
CA GLY A 30 -11.64 -7.67 5.43
C GLY A 30 -11.33 -6.17 5.63
N MET A 31 -10.06 -5.77 5.51
CA MET A 31 -9.66 -4.37 5.59
C MET A 31 -9.69 -3.68 4.22
N GLU A 32 -10.04 -2.40 4.24
CA GLU A 32 -9.87 -1.52 3.09
C GLU A 32 -8.43 -0.99 3.08
N VAL A 33 -7.70 -1.19 1.97
CA VAL A 33 -6.32 -0.73 1.82
C VAL A 33 -6.26 0.42 0.83
N VAL A 34 -5.71 1.56 1.27
CA VAL A 34 -5.36 2.71 0.43
C VAL A 34 -3.86 2.71 0.23
N ARG A 35 -3.41 2.42 -0.99
CA ARG A 35 -1.99 2.36 -1.34
C ARG A 35 -1.54 3.68 -1.96
N VAL A 36 -0.38 4.16 -1.53
CA VAL A 36 0.28 5.33 -2.09
C VAL A 36 1.74 5.02 -2.42
N SER A 37 2.23 5.57 -3.52
CA SER A 37 3.63 5.47 -3.96
C SER A 37 4.01 6.69 -4.79
N SER A 38 5.30 6.85 -5.10
CA SER A 38 5.80 8.05 -5.79
C SER A 38 5.37 8.11 -7.26
N SER A 39 5.33 6.97 -7.96
CA SER A 39 4.83 6.84 -9.34
C SER A 39 3.30 6.76 -9.42
N GLY A 40 2.63 6.39 -8.32
CA GLY A 40 1.18 6.31 -8.23
C GLY A 40 0.48 7.66 -8.03
N GLY A 41 1.25 8.76 -7.92
CA GLY A 41 0.70 10.11 -7.91
C GLY A 41 -0.28 10.38 -6.77
N MET A 42 0.18 10.34 -5.52
CA MET A 42 -0.30 11.17 -4.40
C MET A 42 0.60 10.92 -3.18
N VAL A 43 1.67 11.72 -3.06
CA VAL A 43 2.38 11.89 -1.80
C VAL A 43 1.96 13.25 -1.27
N GLY A 44 0.86 13.26 -0.52
CA GLY A 44 0.34 14.42 0.17
C GLY A 44 -0.42 13.91 1.38
N PHE A 45 0.29 13.67 2.48
CA PHE A 45 -0.37 13.69 3.78
C PHE A 45 -0.77 15.15 4.00
N ALA A 46 -2.08 15.39 4.04
CA ALA A 46 -2.63 16.68 4.45
C ALA A 46 -2.06 17.12 5.80
#